data_AF-A0A1M6HFU4-F1
#
_entry.id   AF-A0A1M6HFU4-F1
#
_cell.length_a   1.000
_cell.length_b   1.000
_cell.length_c   1.000
_cell.angle_alpha   90.00
_cell.angle_beta   90.00
_cell.angle_gamma   90.00
#
_symmetry.space_group_name_H-M   'P 1'
#
loop_
_entity.id
_entity.type
_entity.pdbx_description
1 polymer ?
#
loop_
_entity_poly.entity_id
_entity_poly.type
_entity_poly.pdbx_seq_one_letter_code
_entity_poly.pdbx_strand_id
1 'polypeptide(L)'
;MRYLLCLLALAGLGLSVPAPARAVTYETCTKAEQAEIAAAASGAMEMAQAAAAAVRDDDTFARWFGRYSDRNAETVRRNLKAVHDAISLDEINVRCINEGFEGCKDGTYAYVFREEHYHVHLCPSFRLLPAMFDFDAADPRMENGTREGTIIHELSHFVVIAGTDDHCYARGPCSDMARRDPFSAIRNADSYQYFAEDVGFFPVMHLVLSPTGRARR
;
A
#
# COMPACT_ATOMS: atom_id res chain seq x y z
N MET A 1 -47.56 -35.61 -28.56
CA MET A 1 -47.90 -34.58 -27.56
C MET A 1 -46.96 -34.70 -26.37
N ARG A 2 -45.92 -33.87 -26.29
CA ARG A 2 -45.13 -33.65 -25.07
C ARG A 2 -44.88 -32.14 -24.96
N TYR A 3 -45.33 -31.58 -23.85
CA TYR A 3 -45.42 -30.16 -23.59
C TYR A 3 -44.04 -29.53 -23.34
N LEU A 4 -43.86 -28.34 -23.92
CA LEU A 4 -42.75 -27.43 -23.76
C LEU A 4 -42.85 -26.76 -22.37
N LEU A 5 -41.85 -26.91 -21.50
CA LEU A 5 -41.67 -26.04 -20.32
C LEU A 5 -40.47 -25.12 -20.58
N CYS A 6 -40.75 -23.85 -20.85
CA CYS A 6 -39.76 -22.79 -20.94
C CYS A 6 -39.59 -22.18 -19.54
N LEU A 7 -38.49 -22.49 -18.86
CA LEU A 7 -38.08 -21.85 -17.61
C LEU A 7 -37.40 -20.53 -17.97
N LEU A 8 -38.11 -19.42 -17.79
CA LEU A 8 -37.52 -18.07 -17.81
C LEU A 8 -36.76 -17.85 -16.51
N ALA A 9 -35.43 -17.92 -16.57
CA ALA A 9 -34.56 -17.47 -15.49
C ALA A 9 -34.50 -15.94 -15.50
N LEU A 10 -35.09 -15.31 -14.48
CA LEU A 10 -34.93 -13.88 -14.21
C LEU A 10 -33.49 -13.63 -13.73
N ALA A 11 -32.63 -13.17 -14.64
CA ALA A 11 -31.33 -12.61 -14.30
C ALA A 11 -31.57 -11.26 -13.58
N GLY A 12 -31.43 -11.25 -12.26
CA GLY A 12 -31.41 -10.01 -11.49
C GLY A 12 -30.18 -9.20 -11.88
N LEU A 13 -30.38 -8.09 -12.60
CA LEU A 13 -29.36 -7.05 -12.71
C LEU A 13 -29.17 -6.44 -11.31
N GLY A 14 -28.17 -6.90 -10.58
CA GLY A 14 -27.66 -6.18 -9.42
C GLY A 14 -27.08 -4.86 -9.91
N LEU A 15 -27.79 -3.76 -9.66
CA LEU A 15 -27.23 -2.41 -9.76
C LEU A 15 -26.12 -2.31 -8.70
N SER A 16 -24.87 -2.49 -9.11
CA SER A 16 -23.72 -2.11 -8.32
C SER A 16 -23.77 -0.60 -8.15
N VAL A 17 -24.14 -0.13 -6.95
CA VAL A 17 -23.98 1.27 -6.59
C VAL A 17 -22.49 1.59 -6.68
N PRO A 18 -22.04 2.51 -7.55
CA PRO A 18 -20.64 2.91 -7.56
C PRO A 18 -20.32 3.48 -6.19
N ALA A 19 -19.31 2.90 -5.52
CA ALA A 19 -18.74 3.51 -4.33
C ALA A 19 -18.30 4.95 -4.70
N PRO A 20 -18.44 5.93 -3.79
CA PRO A 20 -17.95 7.28 -4.07
C PRO A 20 -16.48 7.17 -4.49
N ALA A 21 -16.16 7.78 -5.64
CA ALA A 21 -14.77 7.92 -6.06
C ALA A 21 -14.08 8.76 -4.99
N ARG A 22 -13.18 8.14 -4.23
CA ARG A 22 -12.33 8.80 -3.24
C ARG A 22 -11.58 9.94 -3.92
N ALA A 23 -11.71 11.14 -3.37
CA ALA A 23 -11.24 12.37 -3.97
C ALA A 23 -9.76 12.62 -3.62
N VAL A 24 -8.86 11.80 -4.17
CA VAL A 24 -7.48 12.25 -4.40
C VAL A 24 -7.56 13.43 -5.37
N THR A 25 -6.98 14.57 -5.01
CA THR A 25 -6.87 15.70 -5.93
C THR A 25 -5.58 15.58 -6.73
N TYR A 26 -5.60 16.11 -7.95
CA TYR A 26 -4.49 15.94 -8.89
C TYR A 26 -4.04 17.29 -9.46
N GLU A 27 -2.74 17.54 -9.38
CA GLU A 27 -2.06 18.64 -10.06
C GLU A 27 -1.13 18.07 -11.15
N THR A 28 -1.18 18.66 -12.35
CA THR A 28 -0.31 18.31 -13.50
C THR A 28 -0.30 16.85 -13.94
N CYS A 29 -1.24 16.02 -13.46
CA CYS A 29 -1.42 14.62 -13.86
C CYS A 29 -2.32 14.45 -15.08
N THR A 30 -1.90 13.63 -16.04
CA THR A 30 -2.74 13.13 -17.13
C THR A 30 -3.84 12.22 -16.62
N LYS A 31 -4.92 12.02 -17.40
CA LYS A 31 -6.01 11.10 -17.01
C LYS A 31 -5.54 9.66 -16.76
N ALA A 32 -4.53 9.20 -17.50
CA ALA A 32 -3.95 7.87 -17.31
C ALA A 32 -3.23 7.78 -15.96
N GLU A 33 -2.42 8.78 -15.61
CA GLU A 33 -1.77 8.87 -14.31
C GLU A 33 -2.79 8.94 -13.18
N GLN A 34 -3.85 9.75 -13.32
CA GLN A 34 -4.91 9.82 -12.31
C GLN A 34 -5.55 8.45 -12.06
N ALA A 35 -5.79 7.65 -13.10
CA ALA A 35 -6.33 6.31 -12.95
C ALA A 35 -5.35 5.35 -12.25
N GLU A 36 -4.06 5.40 -12.62
CA GLU A 36 -3.00 4.60 -11.98
C GLU A 36 -2.84 4.98 -10.49
N ILE A 37 -2.85 6.27 -10.17
CA ILE A 37 -2.71 6.79 -8.81
C ILE A 37 -3.95 6.48 -7.97
N ALA A 38 -5.15 6.63 -8.52
CA ALA A 38 -6.39 6.27 -7.84
C ALA A 38 -6.40 4.78 -7.44
N ALA A 39 -5.94 3.90 -8.35
CA ALA A 39 -5.81 2.48 -8.06
C ALA A 39 -4.78 2.22 -6.95
N ALA A 40 -3.60 2.84 -7.05
CA ALA A 40 -2.54 2.71 -6.05
C ALA A 40 -2.97 3.22 -4.66
N ALA A 41 -3.64 4.37 -4.59
CA ALA A 41 -4.15 4.93 -3.34
C ALA A 41 -5.24 4.04 -2.71
N SER A 42 -6.14 3.49 -3.53
CA SER A 42 -7.16 2.55 -3.03
C SER A 42 -6.52 1.28 -2.46
N GLY A 43 -5.53 0.71 -3.16
CA GLY A 43 -4.79 -0.45 -2.68
C GLY A 43 -4.00 -0.15 -1.39
N ALA A 44 -3.30 0.98 -1.35
CA ALA A 44 -2.55 1.44 -0.18
C ALA A 44 -3.44 1.58 1.06
N MET A 45 -4.65 2.11 0.91
CA MET A 45 -5.61 2.25 2.00
C MET A 45 -6.02 0.89 2.58
N GLU A 46 -6.39 -0.06 1.72
CA GLU A 46 -6.76 -1.41 2.15
C GLU A 46 -5.58 -2.14 2.80
N MET A 47 -4.39 -2.01 2.21
CA MET A 47 -3.14 -2.57 2.75
C MET A 47 -2.80 -1.99 4.12
N ALA A 48 -2.87 -0.67 4.29
CA ALA A 48 -2.57 -0.02 5.57
C ALA A 48 -3.54 -0.48 6.67
N GLN A 49 -4.83 -0.63 6.36
CA GLN A 49 -5.82 -1.17 7.29
C GLN A 49 -5.53 -2.63 7.67
N ALA A 50 -5.26 -3.48 6.68
CA ALA A 50 -4.93 -4.89 6.91
C ALA A 50 -3.64 -5.04 7.73
N ALA A 51 -2.62 -4.24 7.40
CA ALA A 51 -1.34 -4.20 8.10
C ALA A 51 -1.52 -3.78 9.56
N ALA A 52 -2.27 -2.72 9.83
CA ALA A 52 -2.57 -2.30 11.21
C ALA A 52 -3.25 -3.43 12.01
N ALA A 53 -4.19 -4.16 11.42
CA ALA A 53 -4.86 -5.29 12.07
C ALA A 53 -3.93 -6.51 12.26
N ALA A 54 -2.93 -6.69 11.41
CA ALA A 54 -2.04 -7.85 11.40
C ALA A 54 -0.84 -7.74 12.36
N VAL A 55 -0.53 -6.55 12.91
CA VAL A 55 0.60 -6.36 13.83
C VAL A 55 0.52 -7.32 15.02
N ARG A 56 1.50 -8.21 15.16
CA ARG A 56 1.62 -9.18 16.26
C ARG A 56 3.08 -9.63 16.41
N ASP A 57 3.36 -10.43 17.43
CA ASP A 57 4.68 -11.02 17.63
C ASP A 57 4.87 -12.19 16.65
N ASP A 58 5.33 -11.88 15.44
CA ASP A 58 5.63 -12.86 14.40
C ASP A 58 6.83 -12.46 13.52
N ASP A 59 7.20 -13.37 12.62
CA ASP A 59 8.35 -13.19 11.73
C ASP A 59 8.19 -11.99 10.80
N THR A 60 6.96 -11.63 10.42
CA THR A 60 6.70 -10.47 9.56
C THR A 60 6.98 -9.17 10.31
N PHE A 61 6.54 -9.06 11.57
CA PHE A 61 6.91 -7.91 12.41
C PHE A 61 8.42 -7.86 12.64
N ALA A 62 9.02 -9.00 13.00
CA ALA A 62 10.46 -9.09 13.26
C ALA A 62 11.31 -8.71 12.04
N ARG A 63 10.85 -9.07 10.84
CA ARG A 63 11.53 -8.77 9.58
C ARG A 63 11.63 -7.27 9.28
N TRP A 64 10.60 -6.50 9.60
CA TRP A 64 10.52 -5.09 9.17
C TRP A 64 10.75 -4.08 10.29
N PHE A 65 10.52 -4.49 11.55
CA PHE A 65 10.66 -3.62 12.73
C PHE A 65 11.59 -4.17 13.81
N GLY A 66 12.14 -5.37 13.63
CA GLY A 66 13.03 -6.00 14.59
C GLY A 66 12.28 -6.59 15.80
N ARG A 67 12.98 -6.78 16.92
CA ARG A 67 12.43 -7.47 18.09
C ARG A 67 11.09 -6.85 18.54
N TYR A 68 10.09 -7.70 18.68
CA TYR A 68 8.77 -7.31 19.16
C TYR A 68 8.82 -6.69 20.57
N SER A 69 8.02 -5.65 20.75
CA SER A 69 7.60 -5.16 22.06
C SER A 69 6.23 -4.51 21.92
N ASP A 70 5.42 -4.55 22.98
CA ASP A 70 4.07 -3.98 22.97
C ASP A 70 4.08 -2.49 22.56
N ARG A 71 5.06 -1.72 23.05
CA ARG A 71 5.24 -0.31 22.71
C ARG A 71 5.50 -0.11 21.22
N ASN A 72 6.41 -0.89 20.64
CA ASN A 72 6.76 -0.77 19.22
C ASN A 72 5.57 -1.20 18.35
N ALA A 73 4.92 -2.29 18.72
CA ALA A 73 3.73 -2.78 18.03
C ALA A 73 2.58 -1.77 18.05
N GLU A 74 2.36 -1.09 19.19
CA GLU A 74 1.35 -0.04 19.29
C GLU A 74 1.71 1.17 18.42
N THR A 75 2.98 1.57 18.37
CA THR A 75 3.46 2.62 17.45
C THR A 75 3.18 2.25 16.00
N VAL A 76 3.57 1.06 15.57
CA VAL A 76 3.36 0.60 14.19
C VAL A 76 1.86 0.57 13.85
N ARG A 77 1.02 0.05 14.75
CA ARG A 77 -0.44 0.06 14.59
C ARG A 77 -1.02 1.45 14.39
N ARG A 78 -0.66 2.39 15.27
CA ARG A 78 -1.19 3.76 15.23
C ARG A 78 -0.77 4.46 13.93
N ASN A 79 0.48 4.28 13.52
CA ASN A 79 1.02 4.89 12.31
C ASN A 79 0.34 4.36 11.04
N LEU A 80 0.19 3.03 10.90
CA LEU A 80 -0.52 2.44 9.76
C LEU A 80 -2.01 2.83 9.72
N LYS A 81 -2.65 2.96 10.88
CA LYS A 81 -4.03 3.47 10.95
C LYS A 81 -4.11 4.93 10.50
N ALA A 82 -3.16 5.78 10.90
CA ALA A 82 -3.12 7.17 10.46
C ALA A 82 -2.89 7.29 8.93
N VAL A 83 -2.08 6.41 8.34
CA VAL A 83 -1.95 6.29 6.86
C VAL A 83 -3.29 5.94 6.21
N HIS A 84 -3.98 4.91 6.71
CA HIS A 84 -5.32 4.55 6.24
C HIS A 84 -6.29 5.74 6.33
N ASP A 85 -6.31 6.40 7.49
CA ASP A 85 -7.25 7.47 7.78
C ASP A 85 -7.02 8.65 6.82
N ALA A 86 -5.78 9.05 6.57
CA ALA A 86 -5.42 10.12 5.62
C ALA A 86 -5.90 9.83 4.17
N ILE A 87 -5.80 8.58 3.71
CA ILE A 87 -6.33 8.20 2.39
C ILE A 87 -7.86 8.18 2.41
N SER A 88 -8.47 7.70 3.50
CA SER A 88 -9.92 7.52 3.60
C SER A 88 -10.70 8.83 3.74
N LEU A 89 -10.06 9.89 4.23
CA LEU A 89 -10.64 11.22 4.42
C LEU A 89 -10.48 12.12 3.19
N ASP A 90 -9.95 11.61 2.08
CA ASP A 90 -9.75 12.34 0.82
C ASP A 90 -8.88 13.61 0.97
N GLU A 91 -7.88 13.55 1.86
CA GLU A 91 -7.02 14.71 2.17
C GLU A 91 -5.75 14.78 1.29
N ILE A 92 -5.55 13.80 0.41
CA ILE A 92 -4.30 13.64 -0.36
C ILE A 92 -4.35 14.48 -1.64
N ASN A 93 -3.34 15.34 -1.80
CA ASN A 93 -3.11 16.14 -2.99
C ASN A 93 -1.89 15.59 -3.73
N VAL A 94 -2.10 15.02 -4.91
CA VAL A 94 -1.02 14.42 -5.70
C VAL A 94 -0.61 15.33 -6.85
N ARG A 95 0.67 15.65 -6.92
CA ARG A 95 1.28 16.38 -8.02
C ARG A 95 2.12 15.44 -8.87
N CYS A 96 1.80 15.32 -10.15
CA CYS A 96 2.64 14.59 -11.10
C CYS A 96 3.74 15.51 -11.64
N ILE A 97 4.99 15.17 -11.33
CA ILE A 97 6.15 15.91 -11.79
C ILE A 97 6.55 15.42 -13.18
N ASN A 98 6.49 16.32 -14.15
CA ASN A 98 7.01 16.08 -15.50
C ASN A 98 8.52 16.41 -15.54
N GLU A 99 9.27 15.76 -16.44
CA GLU A 99 10.74 15.79 -16.52
C GLU A 99 11.38 17.18 -16.30
N GLY A 100 12.49 17.22 -15.56
CA GLY A 100 13.30 18.44 -15.41
C GLY A 100 13.12 19.23 -14.10
N PHE A 101 12.34 18.73 -13.14
CA PHE A 101 12.27 19.32 -11.79
C PHE A 101 13.30 18.67 -10.85
N GLU A 102 13.99 19.47 -10.04
CA GLU A 102 15.12 19.02 -9.21
C GLU A 102 14.78 17.95 -8.16
N GLY A 103 13.50 17.82 -7.78
CA GLY A 103 13.02 16.82 -6.82
C GLY A 103 12.98 15.39 -7.35
N CYS A 104 12.95 15.21 -8.69
CA CYS A 104 12.94 13.89 -9.32
C CYS A 104 14.29 13.60 -9.97
N LYS A 105 15.34 13.48 -9.14
CA LYS A 105 16.68 13.06 -9.56
C LYS A 105 16.82 11.54 -9.47
N ASP A 106 17.63 10.95 -10.35
CA ASP A 106 18.16 9.58 -10.27
C ASP A 106 17.20 8.52 -9.69
N GLY A 107 16.12 8.21 -10.41
CA GLY A 107 15.25 7.08 -10.06
C GLY A 107 14.31 7.29 -8.87
N THR A 108 14.35 8.43 -8.19
CA THR A 108 13.41 8.82 -7.11
C THR A 108 11.97 8.59 -7.56
N TYR A 109 11.21 7.79 -6.81
CA TYR A 109 9.81 7.44 -7.15
C TYR A 109 8.83 8.54 -6.75
N ALA A 110 8.99 9.08 -5.56
CA ALA A 110 8.15 10.15 -5.02
C ALA A 110 8.91 10.92 -3.94
N TYR A 111 8.32 12.03 -3.48
CA TYR A 111 8.77 12.73 -2.30
C TYR A 111 7.64 13.57 -1.68
N VAL A 112 7.80 13.90 -0.40
CA VAL A 112 6.94 14.84 0.34
C VAL A 112 7.77 15.87 1.11
N PHE A 113 7.16 16.99 1.45
CA PHE A 113 7.65 17.87 2.50
C PHE A 113 6.89 17.55 3.78
N ARG A 114 7.59 17.02 4.80
CA ARG A 114 6.95 16.42 5.99
C ARG A 114 6.04 17.35 6.83
N GLU A 115 6.20 18.66 6.68
CA GLU A 115 5.37 19.69 7.35
C GLU A 115 4.19 20.16 6.47
N GLU A 116 4.15 19.78 5.19
CA GLU A 116 3.12 20.19 4.21
C GLU A 116 2.14 19.05 3.92
N HIS A 117 1.37 18.67 4.94
CA HIS A 117 0.42 17.56 4.83
C HIS A 117 -0.82 17.94 3.96
N TYR A 118 -1.31 17.12 3.02
CA TYR A 118 -0.79 15.84 2.50
C TYR A 118 -0.43 15.97 1.02
N HIS A 119 0.61 16.75 0.72
CA HIS A 119 1.08 16.98 -0.65
C HIS A 119 2.13 15.93 -1.06
N VAL A 120 1.75 15.04 -1.99
CA VAL A 120 2.61 13.97 -2.52
C VAL A 120 3.06 14.31 -3.93
N HIS A 121 4.36 14.30 -4.17
CA HIS A 121 4.95 14.57 -5.48
C HIS A 121 5.41 13.27 -6.11
N LEU A 122 4.75 12.84 -7.19
CA LEU A 122 5.11 11.61 -7.90
C LEU A 122 6.03 11.92 -9.07
N CYS A 123 7.15 11.19 -9.14
CA CYS A 123 8.13 11.30 -10.19
C CYS A 123 7.83 10.33 -11.35
N PRO A 124 8.43 10.53 -12.54
CA PRO A 124 8.19 9.64 -13.68
C PRO A 124 8.51 8.17 -13.41
N SER A 125 9.45 7.84 -12.52
CA SER A 125 9.80 6.45 -12.20
C SER A 125 8.74 5.73 -11.35
N PHE A 126 7.83 6.44 -10.67
CA PHE A 126 6.74 5.83 -9.89
C PHE A 126 5.96 4.81 -10.72
N ARG A 127 5.66 5.17 -11.98
CA ARG A 127 4.90 4.29 -12.88
C ARG A 127 5.63 3.02 -13.31
N LEU A 128 6.95 2.96 -13.08
CA LEU A 128 7.79 1.82 -13.41
C LEU A 128 7.79 0.77 -12.28
N LEU A 129 7.30 1.13 -11.10
CA LEU A 129 7.09 0.18 -10.02
C LEU A 129 5.93 -0.77 -10.36
N PRO A 130 6.01 -2.05 -9.97
CA PRO A 130 4.87 -2.94 -10.06
C PRO A 130 3.69 -2.42 -9.23
N ALA A 131 2.47 -2.74 -9.64
CA ALA A 131 1.36 -2.78 -8.69
C ALA A 131 1.44 -4.04 -7.82
N MET A 132 0.75 -4.02 -6.70
CA MET A 132 0.52 -5.23 -5.91
C MET A 132 -0.03 -6.35 -6.79
N PHE A 133 0.53 -7.55 -6.63
CA PHE A 133 0.17 -8.78 -7.35
C PHE A 133 0.52 -8.81 -8.84
N ASP A 134 1.21 -7.82 -9.39
CA ASP A 134 1.82 -7.95 -10.74
C ASP A 134 2.85 -9.09 -10.76
N PHE A 135 3.55 -9.30 -9.64
CA PHE A 135 4.53 -10.36 -9.44
C PHE A 135 4.35 -11.04 -8.08
N ASP A 136 4.94 -12.24 -7.96
CA ASP A 136 5.04 -12.93 -6.67
C ASP A 136 5.87 -12.12 -5.68
N ALA A 137 5.58 -12.24 -4.39
CA ALA A 137 6.25 -11.47 -3.33
C ALA A 137 7.79 -11.62 -3.30
N ALA A 138 8.33 -12.73 -3.83
CA ALA A 138 9.76 -13.01 -3.89
C ALA A 138 10.42 -12.61 -5.22
N ASP A 139 9.66 -12.06 -6.18
CA ASP A 139 10.20 -11.64 -7.47
C ASP A 139 11.16 -10.45 -7.30
N PRO A 140 12.35 -10.44 -7.95
CA PRO A 140 13.30 -9.34 -7.84
C PRO A 140 12.75 -7.96 -8.21
N ARG A 141 11.67 -7.89 -9.01
CA ARG A 141 11.01 -6.63 -9.37
C ARG A 141 10.25 -5.98 -8.19
N MET A 142 10.00 -6.75 -7.14
CA MET A 142 9.37 -6.28 -5.90
C MET A 142 10.39 -5.72 -4.88
N GLU A 143 11.68 -5.74 -5.21
CA GLU A 143 12.75 -5.34 -4.29
C GLU A 143 12.64 -3.88 -3.83
N ASN A 144 12.20 -2.99 -4.72
CA ASN A 144 11.94 -1.58 -4.41
C ASN A 144 10.47 -1.33 -4.00
N GLY A 145 9.67 -2.40 -3.89
CA GLY A 145 8.25 -2.39 -3.55
C GLY A 145 7.32 -2.01 -4.70
N THR A 146 6.12 -1.54 -4.37
CA THR A 146 5.02 -1.31 -5.30
C THR A 146 4.54 0.14 -5.33
N ARG A 147 3.73 0.47 -6.34
CA ARG A 147 3.02 1.76 -6.41
C ARG A 147 2.16 2.01 -5.17
N GLU A 148 1.44 1.02 -4.68
CA GLU A 148 0.66 1.08 -3.44
C GLU A 148 1.56 1.29 -2.22
N GLY A 149 2.67 0.55 -2.16
CA GLY A 149 3.65 0.66 -1.10
C GLY A 149 4.30 2.03 -1.01
N THR A 150 4.63 2.63 -2.16
CA THR A 150 5.16 4.00 -2.22
C THR A 150 4.17 5.02 -1.65
N ILE A 151 2.86 4.87 -1.85
CA ILE A 151 1.88 5.76 -1.20
C ILE A 151 1.94 5.63 0.33
N ILE A 152 2.09 4.41 0.87
CA ILE A 152 2.24 4.18 2.32
C ILE A 152 3.55 4.81 2.83
N HIS A 153 4.65 4.64 2.09
CA HIS A 153 5.94 5.23 2.39
C HIS A 153 5.83 6.76 2.53
N GLU A 154 5.36 7.44 1.48
CA GLU A 154 5.29 8.89 1.43
C GLU A 154 4.36 9.46 2.51
N LEU A 155 3.22 8.81 2.76
CA LEU A 155 2.30 9.25 3.81
C LEU A 155 2.93 9.11 5.20
N SER A 156 3.76 8.09 5.43
CA SER A 156 4.40 7.90 6.73
C SER A 156 5.37 9.03 7.12
N HIS A 157 5.93 9.75 6.13
CA HIS A 157 6.84 10.86 6.38
C HIS A 157 6.20 12.07 7.04
N PHE A 158 4.89 12.30 6.83
CA PHE A 158 4.22 13.45 7.42
C PHE A 158 4.28 13.38 8.96
N VAL A 159 4.65 14.50 9.58
CA VAL A 159 4.79 14.59 11.06
C VAL A 159 3.47 14.27 11.77
N VAL A 160 2.35 14.60 11.14
CA VAL A 160 0.99 14.32 11.64
C VAL A 160 0.59 12.84 11.54
N ILE A 161 1.33 12.02 10.78
CA ILE A 161 1.09 10.57 10.61
C ILE A 161 2.07 9.77 11.47
N ALA A 162 3.35 9.80 11.12
CA ALA A 162 4.38 9.00 11.77
C ALA A 162 5.74 9.71 11.86
N GLY A 163 5.98 10.73 11.02
CA GLY A 163 7.24 11.47 10.99
C GLY A 163 8.44 10.57 10.72
N THR A 164 8.28 9.58 9.84
CA THR A 164 9.36 8.67 9.46
C THR A 164 10.45 9.41 8.68
N ASP A 165 11.66 8.87 8.73
CA ASP A 165 12.81 9.23 7.91
C ASP A 165 13.11 8.10 6.91
N ASP A 166 14.06 8.35 6.00
CA ASP A 166 14.64 7.34 5.12
C ASP A 166 15.98 6.86 5.66
N HIS A 167 15.95 5.81 6.47
CA HIS A 167 17.15 5.20 7.04
C HIS A 167 17.73 4.09 6.14
N CYS A 168 16.91 3.50 5.28
CA CYS A 168 17.31 2.51 4.29
C CYS A 168 16.36 2.56 3.09
N TYR A 169 16.82 1.99 1.98
CA TYR A 169 16.00 1.75 0.81
C TYR A 169 16.09 0.28 0.40
N ALA A 170 15.01 -0.25 -0.18
CA ALA A 170 14.88 -1.63 -0.67
C ALA A 170 14.71 -2.71 0.41
N ARG A 171 14.01 -3.80 0.04
CA ARG A 171 13.64 -4.90 0.94
C ARG A 171 14.83 -5.51 1.68
N GLY A 172 15.89 -5.86 0.95
CA GLY A 172 17.07 -6.52 1.51
C GLY A 172 17.73 -5.68 2.60
N PRO A 173 18.25 -4.47 2.27
CA PRO A 173 18.88 -3.58 3.23
C PRO A 173 17.99 -3.21 4.40
N CYS A 174 16.69 -2.97 4.18
CA CYS A 174 15.77 -2.62 5.26
C CYS A 174 15.48 -3.77 6.23
N SER A 175 15.34 -5.00 5.74
CA SER A 175 15.20 -6.17 6.61
C SER A 175 16.49 -6.52 7.38
N ASP A 176 17.66 -6.23 6.79
CA ASP A 176 18.95 -6.31 7.48
C ASP A 176 19.09 -5.23 8.55
N MET A 177 18.58 -4.02 8.30
CA MET A 177 18.56 -2.93 9.28
C MET A 177 17.64 -3.27 10.45
N ALA A 178 16.44 -3.79 10.23
CA ALA A 178 15.52 -4.20 11.30
C ALA A 178 16.13 -5.17 12.30
N ARG A 179 17.01 -6.08 11.84
CA ARG A 179 17.76 -7.02 12.70
C ARG A 179 18.84 -6.36 13.55
N ARG A 180 19.49 -5.30 13.05
CA ARG A 180 20.66 -4.67 13.67
C ARG A 180 20.32 -3.41 14.47
N ASP A 181 19.33 -2.66 14.00
CA ASP A 181 18.87 -1.40 14.55
C ASP A 181 17.32 -1.28 14.45
N PRO A 182 16.59 -1.97 15.34
CA PRO A 182 15.13 -1.86 15.43
C PRO A 182 14.63 -0.43 15.68
N PHE A 183 15.47 0.42 16.30
CA PHE A 183 15.10 1.79 16.59
C PHE A 183 14.97 2.60 15.30
N SER A 184 15.94 2.49 14.38
CA SER A 184 15.83 3.09 13.05
C SER A 184 14.73 2.44 12.22
N ALA A 185 14.55 1.13 12.27
CA ALA A 185 13.49 0.45 11.52
C ALA A 185 12.07 0.95 11.84
N ILE A 186 11.76 1.26 13.10
CA ILE A 186 10.44 1.82 13.48
C ILE A 186 10.23 3.25 12.97
N ARG A 187 11.31 3.99 12.69
CA ARG A 187 11.24 5.33 12.11
C ARG A 187 11.49 5.34 10.60
N ASN A 188 11.62 4.20 9.96
CA ASN A 188 11.93 4.12 8.54
C ASN A 188 10.67 3.97 7.70
N ALA A 189 10.46 4.82 6.70
CA ALA A 189 9.26 4.78 5.85
C ALA A 189 9.11 3.43 5.11
N ASP A 190 10.20 2.94 4.52
CA ASP A 190 10.25 1.65 3.82
C ASP A 190 9.87 0.45 4.70
N SER A 191 10.10 0.53 6.02
CA SER A 191 9.68 -0.54 6.94
C SER A 191 8.16 -0.67 7.01
N TYR A 192 7.42 0.45 6.93
CA TYR A 192 5.95 0.44 6.88
C TYR A 192 5.44 -0.04 5.53
N GLN A 193 6.06 0.43 4.46
CA GLN A 193 5.76 -0.02 3.10
C GLN A 193 5.87 -1.54 3.00
N TYR A 194 7.04 -2.10 3.32
CA TYR A 194 7.27 -3.53 3.12
C TYR A 194 6.50 -4.42 4.08
N PHE A 195 6.26 -3.96 5.31
CA PHE A 195 5.35 -4.65 6.22
C PHE A 195 3.93 -4.72 5.65
N ALA A 196 3.41 -3.62 5.10
CA ALA A 196 2.07 -3.60 4.52
C ALA A 196 1.95 -4.44 3.25
N GLU A 197 2.95 -4.40 2.37
CA GLU A 197 3.03 -5.25 1.17
C GLU A 197 3.07 -6.74 1.55
N ASP A 198 3.94 -7.15 2.48
CA ASP A 198 4.02 -8.54 2.94
C ASP A 198 2.70 -9.00 3.56
N VAL A 199 2.08 -8.16 4.42
CA VAL A 199 0.74 -8.42 4.97
C VAL A 199 -0.29 -8.61 3.84
N GLY A 200 -0.25 -7.77 2.80
CA GLY A 200 -1.14 -7.82 1.65
C GLY A 200 -1.06 -9.11 0.83
N PHE A 201 0.10 -9.78 0.82
CA PHE A 201 0.27 -11.08 0.14
C PHE A 201 -0.35 -12.26 0.89
N PHE A 202 -0.46 -12.21 2.23
CA PHE A 202 -0.98 -13.35 3.02
C PHE A 202 -2.47 -13.70 2.74
N PRO A 203 -3.41 -12.75 2.59
CA PRO A 203 -4.80 -13.03 2.21
C PRO A 203 -4.93 -13.75 0.87
N VAL A 204 -4.12 -13.36 -0.12
CA VAL A 204 -4.11 -13.98 -1.45
C VAL A 204 -3.50 -15.37 -1.40
N MET A 205 -2.42 -15.56 -0.65
CA MET A 205 -1.81 -16.88 -0.47
C MET A 205 -2.76 -17.86 0.25
N HIS A 206 -3.58 -17.42 1.20
CA HIS A 206 -4.59 -18.28 1.84
C HIS A 206 -5.77 -18.63 0.90
N LEU A 207 -6.12 -17.75 -0.04
CA LEU A 207 -7.12 -18.03 -1.09
C LEU A 207 -6.58 -18.99 -2.16
N VAL A 208 -5.33 -18.82 -2.58
CA VAL A 208 -4.69 -19.65 -3.61
C VAL A 208 -4.27 -21.02 -3.06
N LEU A 209 -3.89 -21.10 -1.79
CA LEU A 209 -3.48 -22.34 -1.11
C LEU A 209 -4.59 -22.98 -0.26
N SER A 210 -5.87 -22.62 -0.42
CA SER A 210 -6.99 -23.37 0.16
C SER A 210 -7.49 -24.45 -0.80
N PRO A 211 -7.03 -25.72 -0.70
CA PRO A 211 -7.57 -26.81 -1.48
C PRO A 211 -8.84 -27.35 -0.81
N THR A 212 -9.92 -26.56 -0.67
CA THR A 212 -11.23 -27.15 -0.35
C THR A 212 -12.39 -26.31 -0.87
N GLY A 213 -12.69 -26.50 -2.16
CA GLY A 213 -14.08 -26.59 -2.58
C GLY A 213 -14.70 -27.84 -1.97
N ARG A 214 -15.10 -27.80 -0.70
CA ARG A 214 -16.07 -28.76 -0.15
C ARG A 214 -17.23 -27.99 0.46
N ALA A 215 -18.34 -28.01 -0.27
CA ALA A 215 -19.60 -27.45 0.13
C ALA A 215 -19.98 -27.92 1.54
N ARG A 216 -20.35 -26.95 2.38
CA ARG A 216 -21.00 -27.21 3.67
C ARG A 216 -22.26 -28.05 3.43
N ARG A 217 -22.34 -29.18 4.14
CA ARG A 217 -23.59 -29.73 4.68
C ARG A 217 -23.33 -30.03 6.15
#